data_AF-W1PS19-F1
#
_entry.id   AF-W1PS19-F1
#
_cell.length_a   1.000
_cell.length_b   1.000
_cell.length_c   1.000
_cell.angle_alpha   90.00
_cell.angle_beta   90.00
_cell.angle_gamma   90.00
#
_symmetry.space_group_name_H-M   'P 1'
#
loop_
_entity.id
_entity.type
_entity.pdbx_description
1 polymer ?
#
loop_
_entity_poly.entity_id
_entity_poly.type
_entity_poly.pdbx_seq_one_letter_code
_entity_poly.pdbx_strand_id
1 'polypeptide(L)'
;MRLGIGHCADVAKLEGQLAVANRAVALQQKSLKELNEELSVTKFCIEKFEAAGDAILKEKISIQQVLQRKIEELSKSTSECSRLQERSLALVKELVSYKLVSDLDLDEEDVLRLALIGHGSNSNDIIETLNRSLVLRNK
;
A
#
# COMPACT_ATOMS: atom_id res chain seq x y z
N MET A 1 96.46 4.89 3.85
CA MET A 1 95.36 5.88 3.74
C MET A 1 94.14 5.42 2.93
N ARG A 2 94.16 4.33 2.14
CA ARG A 2 92.98 3.90 1.34
C ARG A 2 91.82 3.26 2.14
N LEU A 3 92.07 2.73 3.34
CA LEU A 3 91.05 2.09 4.20
C LEU A 3 90.05 3.08 4.84
N GLY A 4 90.37 4.37 4.95
CA GLY A 4 89.48 5.37 5.55
C GLY A 4 88.41 5.94 4.59
N ILE A 5 88.67 5.89 3.28
CA ILE A 5 87.78 6.48 2.26
C ILE A 5 86.66 5.51 1.88
N GLY A 6 86.93 4.20 1.86
CA GLY A 6 85.92 3.15 1.56
C GLY A 6 84.82 3.08 2.62
N HIS A 7 85.18 3.08 3.91
CA HIS A 7 84.20 3.07 5.01
C HIS A 7 83.30 4.31 5.02
N CYS A 8 83.82 5.48 4.62
CA CYS A 8 83.03 6.70 4.54
C CYS A 8 81.97 6.64 3.42
N ALA A 9 82.32 6.06 2.26
CA ALA A 9 81.39 5.89 1.15
C ALA A 9 80.27 4.87 1.46
N ASP A 10 80.60 3.77 2.13
CA ASP A 10 79.62 2.76 2.55
C ASP A 10 78.64 3.30 3.61
N VAL A 11 79.14 4.10 4.56
CA VAL A 11 78.30 4.79 5.56
C VAL A 11 77.34 5.77 4.89
N ALA A 12 77.82 6.61 3.97
CA ALA A 12 76.97 7.56 3.26
C ALA A 12 75.87 6.87 2.43
N LYS A 13 76.17 5.70 1.83
CA LYS A 13 75.20 4.89 1.11
C LYS A 13 74.12 4.33 2.05
N LEU A 14 74.51 3.79 3.20
CA LEU A 14 73.58 3.27 4.19
C LEU A 14 72.69 4.37 4.78
N GLU A 15 73.24 5.55 5.06
CA GLU A 15 72.48 6.72 5.50
C GLU A 15 71.44 7.16 4.47
N GLY A 16 71.82 7.17 3.18
CA GLY A 16 70.90 7.46 2.08
C GLY A 16 69.77 6.43 1.99
N GLN A 17 70.08 5.14 2.09
CA GLN A 17 69.08 4.07 2.10
C GLN A 17 68.15 4.15 3.31
N LEU A 18 68.69 4.43 4.50
CA LEU A 18 67.92 4.61 5.73
C LEU A 18 66.98 5.82 5.61
N ALA A 19 67.44 6.93 5.03
CA ALA A 19 66.61 8.11 4.78
C ALA A 19 65.44 7.81 3.83
N VAL A 20 65.69 7.05 2.76
CA VAL A 20 64.63 6.60 1.83
C VAL A 20 63.64 5.68 2.51
N ALA A 21 64.12 4.68 3.26
CA ALA A 21 63.28 3.75 4.01
C ALA A 21 62.40 4.48 5.04
N ASN A 22 62.97 5.42 5.80
CA ASN A 22 62.23 6.21 6.78
C ASN A 22 61.14 7.07 6.14
N ARG A 23 61.41 7.68 4.97
CA ARG A 23 60.38 8.41 4.20
C ARG A 23 59.26 7.49 3.74
N ALA A 24 59.58 6.30 3.24
CA ALA A 24 58.59 5.33 2.80
C ALA A 24 57.71 4.85 3.96
N VAL A 25 58.31 4.56 5.13
CA VAL A 25 57.58 4.19 6.35
C VAL A 25 56.65 5.31 6.81
N ALA A 26 57.12 6.57 6.83
CA ALA A 26 56.30 7.71 7.21
C ALA A 26 55.09 7.91 6.28
N LEU A 27 55.28 7.72 4.97
CA LEU A 27 54.18 7.77 3.99
C LEU A 27 53.19 6.63 4.22
N GLN A 28 53.67 5.41 4.43
CA GLN A 28 52.79 4.25 4.71
C GLN A 28 52.01 4.43 6.01
N GLN A 29 52.62 4.94 7.07
CA GLN A 29 51.94 5.24 8.33
C GLN A 29 50.83 6.27 8.13
N LYS A 30 51.07 7.30 7.32
CA LYS A 30 50.06 8.29 6.97
C LYS A 30 48.89 7.65 6.21
N SER A 31 49.16 6.89 5.15
CA SER A 31 48.12 6.23 4.36
C SER A 31 47.32 5.20 5.17
N LEU A 32 47.97 4.46 6.07
CA LEU A 32 47.28 3.53 6.97
C LEU A 32 46.32 4.26 7.92
N LYS A 33 46.72 5.44 8.41
CA LYS A 33 45.86 6.26 9.26
C LYS A 33 44.63 6.75 8.49
N GLU A 34 44.82 7.28 7.29
CA GLU A 34 43.73 7.73 6.41
C GLU A 34 42.76 6.59 6.09
N LEU A 35 43.28 5.42 5.69
CA LEU A 35 42.47 4.24 5.40
C LEU A 35 41.69 3.76 6.63
N ASN A 36 42.27 3.83 7.82
CA ASN A 36 41.59 3.44 9.05
C ASN A 36 40.45 4.41 9.41
N GLU A 37 40.63 5.70 9.17
CA GLU A 37 39.58 6.71 9.33
C GLU A 37 38.42 6.45 8.36
N GLU A 38 38.71 6.21 7.07
CA GLU A 38 37.70 5.85 6.05
C GLU A 38 36.96 4.56 6.41
N LEU A 39 37.68 3.53 6.90
CA LEU A 39 37.08 2.27 7.32
C LEU A 39 36.12 2.47 8.51
N SER A 40 36.49 3.33 9.46
CA SER A 40 35.64 3.65 10.61
C SER A 40 34.35 4.36 10.18
N VAL A 41 34.44 5.32 9.26
CA VAL A 41 33.27 6.02 8.71
C VAL A 41 32.38 5.05 7.95
N THR A 42 32.96 4.20 7.12
CA THR A 42 32.22 3.23 6.31
C THR A 42 31.46 2.23 7.19
N LYS A 43 32.09 1.69 8.24
CA LYS A 43 31.43 0.80 9.21
C LYS A 43 30.22 1.47 9.86
N PHE A 44 30.39 2.70 10.34
CA PHE A 44 29.31 3.47 10.95
C PHE A 44 28.15 3.73 9.97
N CYS A 45 28.45 4.03 8.71
CA CYS A 45 27.44 4.20 7.68
C CYS A 45 26.66 2.89 7.39
N ILE A 46 27.36 1.76 7.35
CA ILE A 46 26.74 0.43 7.17
C ILE A 46 25.79 0.13 8.32
N GLU A 47 26.24 0.27 9.58
CA GLU A 47 25.40 0.03 10.76
C GLU A 47 24.12 0.88 10.75
N LYS A 48 24.23 2.15 10.35
CA LYS A 48 23.07 3.03 10.19
C LYS A 48 22.13 2.58 9.08
N PHE A 49 22.68 2.16 7.95
CA PHE A 49 21.89 1.69 6.81
C PHE A 49 21.14 0.39 7.16
N GLU A 50 21.79 -0.54 7.85
CA GLU A 50 21.16 -1.79 8.32
C GLU A 50 20.01 -1.49 9.30
N ALA A 51 20.24 -0.62 10.29
CA ALA A 51 19.19 -0.21 11.23
C ALA A 51 18.00 0.47 10.53
N ALA A 52 18.25 1.29 9.51
CA ALA A 52 17.20 1.89 8.69
C ALA A 52 16.44 0.83 7.87
N GLY A 53 17.15 -0.15 7.30
CA GLY A 53 16.56 -1.28 6.58
C GLY A 53 15.60 -2.09 7.46
N ASP A 54 15.99 -2.41 8.68
CA ASP A 54 15.15 -3.10 9.65
C ASP A 54 13.89 -2.32 10.02
N ALA A 55 14.01 -1.00 10.19
CA ALA A 55 12.87 -0.13 10.46
C ALA A 55 11.87 -0.12 9.29
N ILE A 56 12.37 0.01 8.06
CA ILE A 56 11.55 -0.02 6.83
C ILE A 56 10.83 -1.37 6.69
N LEU A 57 11.51 -2.48 6.98
CA LEU A 57 10.89 -3.81 6.93
C LEU A 57 9.76 -3.96 7.95
N LYS A 58 9.95 -3.49 9.18
CA LYS A 58 8.90 -3.50 10.22
C LYS A 58 7.71 -2.64 9.81
N GLU A 59 7.95 -1.44 9.28
CA GLU A 59 6.89 -0.56 8.82
C GLU A 59 6.11 -1.17 7.65
N LYS A 60 6.81 -1.77 6.67
CA LYS A 60 6.19 -2.48 5.55
C LYS A 60 5.25 -3.59 6.04
N ILE A 61 5.69 -4.42 6.99
CA ILE A 61 4.86 -5.50 7.55
C ILE A 61 3.62 -4.92 8.25
N SER A 62 3.78 -3.86 9.03
CA SER A 62 2.66 -3.18 9.69
C SER A 62 1.64 -2.64 8.69
N ILE A 63 2.11 -1.96 7.63
CA ILE A 63 1.24 -1.44 6.56
C ILE A 63 0.49 -2.58 5.88
N GLN A 64 1.15 -3.68 5.55
CA GLN A 64 0.51 -4.84 4.94
C GLN A 64 -0.59 -5.44 5.83
N GLN A 65 -0.36 -5.53 7.14
CA GLN A 65 -1.37 -6.02 8.10
C GLN A 65 -2.57 -5.07 8.22
N VAL A 66 -2.35 -3.75 8.18
CA VAL A 66 -3.43 -2.77 8.18
C VAL A 66 -4.23 -2.86 6.88
N LEU A 67 -3.55 -2.95 5.74
CA LEU A 67 -4.18 -3.05 4.43
C LEU A 67 -5.08 -4.29 4.35
N GLN A 68 -4.59 -5.44 4.79
CA GLN A 68 -5.36 -6.68 4.78
C GLN A 68 -6.65 -6.56 5.60
N ARG A 69 -6.56 -6.00 6.82
CA ARG A 69 -7.75 -5.74 7.65
C ARG A 69 -8.74 -4.81 6.97
N LYS A 70 -8.25 -3.77 6.29
CA LYS A 70 -9.12 -2.82 5.58
C LYS A 70 -9.83 -3.47 4.38
N ILE A 71 -9.17 -4.38 3.68
CA ILE A 71 -9.79 -5.18 2.60
C ILE A 71 -10.92 -6.05 3.16
N GLU A 72 -10.69 -6.73 4.28
CA GLU A 72 -11.70 -7.58 4.94
C GLU A 72 -12.90 -6.77 5.45
N GLU A 73 -12.64 -5.63 6.11
CA GLU A 73 -13.69 -4.70 6.56
C GLU A 73 -14.53 -4.19 5.38
N LEU A 74 -13.89 -3.79 4.29
CA LEU A 74 -14.57 -3.31 3.08
C LEU A 74 -15.42 -4.41 2.44
N SER A 75 -14.88 -5.62 2.32
CA SER A 75 -15.62 -6.78 1.77
C SER A 75 -16.88 -7.08 2.60
N LYS A 76 -16.75 -7.09 3.93
CA LYS A 76 -17.88 -7.29 4.85
C LYS A 76 -18.93 -6.20 4.69
N SER A 77 -18.52 -4.94 4.69
CA SER A 77 -19.45 -3.81 4.54
C SER A 77 -20.14 -3.82 3.17
N THR A 78 -19.44 -4.20 2.12
CA THR A 78 -20.00 -4.33 0.76
C THR A 78 -21.06 -5.42 0.72
N SER A 79 -20.78 -6.60 1.28
CA SER A 79 -21.76 -7.69 1.38
C SER A 79 -23.00 -7.29 2.19
N GLU A 80 -22.81 -6.58 3.29
CA GLU A 80 -23.92 -6.08 4.10
C GLU A 80 -24.76 -5.03 3.36
N CYS A 81 -24.11 -4.13 2.62
CA CYS A 81 -24.79 -3.15 1.79
C CYS A 81 -25.69 -3.82 0.73
N SER A 82 -25.16 -4.81 0.00
CA SER A 82 -25.95 -5.56 -0.98
C SER A 82 -27.15 -6.26 -0.33
N ARG A 83 -26.94 -6.93 0.81
CA ARG A 83 -28.03 -7.59 1.57
C ARG A 83 -29.10 -6.59 2.01
N LEU A 84 -28.71 -5.40 2.45
CA LEU A 84 -29.65 -4.36 2.86
C LEU A 84 -30.39 -3.77 1.66
N GLN A 85 -29.73 -3.59 0.51
CA GLN A 85 -30.37 -3.14 -0.73
C GLN A 85 -31.42 -4.15 -1.22
N GLU A 86 -31.09 -5.44 -1.23
CA GLU A 86 -32.04 -6.51 -1.58
C GLU A 86 -33.25 -6.51 -0.65
N ARG A 87 -33.02 -6.43 0.67
CA ARG A 87 -34.10 -6.36 1.66
C ARG A 87 -34.95 -5.09 1.48
N SER A 88 -34.32 -3.95 1.24
CA SER A 88 -35.03 -2.69 1.01
C SER A 88 -35.91 -2.79 -0.23
N LEU A 89 -35.41 -3.38 -1.31
CA LEU A 89 -36.19 -3.59 -2.53
C LEU A 89 -37.36 -4.54 -2.30
N ALA A 90 -37.16 -5.63 -1.56
CA ALA A 90 -38.22 -6.57 -1.21
C ALA A 90 -39.33 -5.89 -0.38
N LEU A 91 -38.96 -5.09 0.63
CA LEU A 91 -39.93 -4.35 1.44
C LEU A 91 -40.71 -3.32 0.61
N VAL A 92 -40.04 -2.62 -0.31
CA VAL A 92 -40.71 -1.69 -1.23
C VAL A 92 -41.72 -2.43 -2.10
N LYS A 93 -41.40 -3.62 -2.63
CA LYS A 93 -42.34 -4.45 -3.40
C LYS A 93 -43.54 -4.91 -2.57
N GLU A 94 -43.33 -5.26 -1.31
CA GLU A 94 -44.40 -5.62 -0.37
C GLU A 94 -45.32 -4.42 -0.09
N LEU A 95 -44.75 -3.24 0.16
CA LEU A 95 -45.52 -2.00 0.36
C LEU A 95 -46.33 -1.61 -0.88
N VAL A 96 -45.75 -1.75 -2.07
CA VAL A 96 -46.44 -1.53 -3.35
C VAL A 96 -47.63 -2.48 -3.48
N SER A 97 -47.41 -3.78 -3.27
CA SER A 97 -48.46 -4.80 -3.31
C SER A 97 -49.58 -4.50 -2.31
N TYR A 98 -49.21 -4.13 -1.09
CA TYR A 98 -50.16 -3.75 -0.05
C TYR A 98 -50.98 -2.52 -0.46
N LYS A 99 -50.33 -1.46 -0.99
CA LYS A 99 -51.01 -0.25 -1.44
C LYS A 99 -52.00 -0.55 -2.56
N LEU A 100 -51.60 -1.35 -3.56
CA LEU A 100 -52.48 -1.75 -4.67
C LEU A 100 -53.77 -2.45 -4.21
N VAL A 101 -53.71 -3.19 -3.10
CA VAL A 101 -54.87 -3.93 -2.56
C VAL A 101 -55.70 -3.10 -1.58
N SER A 102 -55.05 -2.23 -0.79
CA SER A 102 -55.70 -1.51 0.33
C SER A 102 -56.20 -0.12 -0.03
N ASP A 103 -55.62 0.53 -1.03
CA ASP A 103 -55.94 1.90 -1.42
C ASP A 103 -57.02 1.92 -2.52
N LEU A 104 -58.23 2.31 -2.13
CA LEU A 104 -59.40 2.38 -3.01
C LEU A 104 -59.39 3.63 -3.91
N ASP A 105 -58.58 4.63 -3.58
CA ASP A 105 -58.52 5.91 -4.29
C ASP A 105 -57.40 5.97 -5.34
N LEU A 106 -56.70 4.85 -5.58
CA LEU A 106 -55.68 4.75 -6.63
C LEU A 106 -56.27 4.97 -8.02
N ASP A 107 -55.66 5.90 -8.77
CA ASP A 107 -55.91 6.10 -10.18
C ASP A 107 -54.98 5.26 -11.08
N GLU A 108 -55.17 5.34 -12.39
CA GLU A 108 -54.41 4.55 -13.38
C GLU A 108 -52.93 4.95 -13.43
N GLU A 109 -52.60 6.23 -13.19
CA GLU A 109 -51.23 6.74 -13.19
C GLU A 109 -50.46 6.25 -11.96
N ASP A 110 -51.10 6.23 -10.79
CA ASP A 110 -50.52 5.68 -9.57
C ASP A 110 -50.24 4.18 -9.71
N VAL A 111 -51.14 3.43 -10.34
CA VAL A 111 -50.94 1.99 -10.61
C VAL A 111 -49.79 1.74 -11.58
N LEU A 112 -49.68 2.55 -12.64
CA LEU A 112 -48.56 2.50 -13.57
C LEU A 112 -47.23 2.78 -12.87
N ARG A 113 -47.17 3.84 -12.06
CA ARG A 113 -45.97 4.19 -11.28
C ARG A 113 -45.58 3.10 -10.31
N LEU A 114 -46.54 2.51 -9.60
CA LEU A 114 -46.31 1.42 -8.66
C LEU A 114 -45.81 0.16 -9.35
N ALA A 115 -46.35 -0.19 -10.52
CA ALA A 115 -45.94 -1.38 -11.29
C ALA A 115 -44.50 -1.31 -11.81
N LEU A 116 -43.96 -0.10 -11.98
CA LEU A 116 -42.56 0.12 -12.39
C LEU A 116 -41.56 -0.03 -11.24
N ILE A 117 -42.01 -0.01 -9.99
CA ILE A 117 -41.11 -0.05 -8.84
C ILE A 117 -40.51 -1.45 -8.67
N GLY A 118 -39.19 -1.54 -8.85
CA GLY A 118 -38.44 -2.77 -8.63
C GLY A 118 -38.61 -3.85 -9.70
N HIS A 119 -39.29 -3.52 -10.80
CA HIS A 119 -39.30 -4.29 -12.03
C HIS A 119 -38.45 -3.55 -13.07
N GLY A 120 -37.44 -4.23 -13.62
CA GLY A 120 -36.65 -3.71 -14.74
C GLY A 120 -37.48 -3.63 -16.03
N SER A 121 -36.89 -3.86 -17.20
CA SER A 121 -37.58 -3.72 -18.50
C SER A 121 -38.77 -4.67 -18.77
N ASN A 122 -39.19 -5.50 -17.83
CA ASN A 122 -40.21 -6.55 -18.00
C ASN A 122 -41.51 -6.27 -17.22
N SER A 123 -41.90 -5.00 -17.05
CA SER A 123 -43.11 -4.62 -16.31
C SER A 123 -44.41 -4.65 -17.12
N ASN A 124 -44.37 -4.78 -18.46
CA ASN A 124 -45.55 -4.63 -19.32
C ASN A 124 -46.70 -5.61 -18.99
N ASP A 125 -46.42 -6.90 -18.78
CA ASP A 125 -47.47 -7.89 -18.48
C ASP A 125 -48.13 -7.64 -17.10
N ILE A 126 -47.35 -7.12 -16.15
CA ILE A 126 -47.82 -6.77 -14.80
C ILE A 126 -48.71 -5.53 -14.89
N ILE A 127 -48.28 -4.53 -15.65
CA ILE A 127 -49.05 -3.30 -15.91
C ILE A 127 -50.41 -3.63 -16.53
N GLU A 128 -50.46 -4.45 -17.58
CA GLU A 128 -51.72 -4.82 -18.22
C GLU A 128 -52.69 -5.56 -17.28
N THR A 129 -52.15 -6.40 -16.40
CA THR A 129 -52.95 -7.17 -15.43
C THR A 129 -53.52 -6.25 -14.33
N LEU A 130 -52.72 -5.30 -13.86
CA LEU A 130 -53.14 -4.32 -12.86
C LEU A 130 -54.19 -3.35 -13.40
N ASN A 131 -54.01 -2.82 -14.62
CA ASN A 131 -55.00 -1.92 -15.24
C ASN A 131 -56.35 -2.62 -15.46
N ARG A 132 -56.36 -3.88 -15.92
CA ARG A 132 -57.60 -4.69 -16.02
C ARG A 132 -58.29 -4.84 -14.66
N SER A 133 -57.52 -5.08 -13.60
CA SER A 133 -58.04 -5.23 -12.25
C SER A 133 -58.60 -3.92 -11.69
N LEU A 134 -57.97 -2.77 -11.99
CA LEU A 134 -58.44 -1.44 -11.60
C LEU A 134 -59.80 -1.11 -12.23
N VAL A 135 -59.94 -1.37 -13.53
CA VAL A 135 -61.19 -1.17 -14.27
C VAL A 135 -62.33 -2.03 -13.72
N LEU A 136 -62.04 -3.24 -13.24
CA LEU A 136 -63.04 -4.11 -12.59
C LEU A 136 -63.45 -3.61 -11.21
N ARG A 137 -62.52 -3.03 -10.44
CA ARG A 137 -62.79 -2.48 -9.10
C ARG A 137 -63.63 -1.20 -9.15
N ASN A 138 -63.44 -0.38 -10.18
CA ASN A 138 -64.09 0.92 -10.34
C ASN A 138 -65.42 0.88 -11.11
N LYS A 139 -65.94 -0.32 -11.42
CA LYS A 139 -67.29 -0.55 -11.99
C LYS A 139 -68.30 -0.87 -10.90
#